data_AF-A0A4U7DQL0-F1
#
_entry.id   AF-A0A4U7DQL0-F1
#
_cell.length_a   1.000
_cell.length_b   1.000
_cell.length_c   1.000
_cell.angle_alpha   90.00
_cell.angle_beta   90.00
_cell.angle_gamma   90.00
#
_symmetry.space_group_name_H-M   'P 1'
#
loop_
_entity.id
_entity.type
_entity.pdbx_description
1 polymer ?
#
loop_
_entity_poly.entity_id
_entity_poly.type
_entity_poly.pdbx_seq_one_letter_code
_entity_poly.pdbx_strand_id
1 'polypeptide(L)'
;MAATSSNSDTVETSNDKTTIRVDRLLARDGRQFVFVDKLFHGEQIHGATGSTMVPITREEMDRREGEMRDREWSPLAHIYEESDSNQSWDAWIDETLRIEGERLLYDPSYEGKYGEIVREKAAAELDYDPDNIVAVECIGGGRMFNDVNREYDRIYDPVLMAAIQDAESDDPDWIRAFEN
;
A
#
# COMPACT_ATOMS: atom_id res chain seq x y z
N MET A 1 -15.06 17.66 11.60
CA MET A 1 -14.19 18.71 11.01
C MET A 1 -13.35 17.98 9.98
N ALA A 2 -13.62 18.17 8.69
CA ALA A 2 -12.87 17.50 7.63
C ALA A 2 -11.48 18.15 7.53
N ALA A 3 -10.42 17.38 7.73
CA ALA A 3 -9.09 17.81 7.39
C ALA A 3 -8.97 17.73 5.87
N THR A 4 -9.06 18.86 5.18
CA THR A 4 -8.57 18.96 3.80
C THR A 4 -7.07 18.68 3.85
N SER A 5 -6.67 17.45 3.52
CA SER A 5 -5.28 17.15 3.18
C SER A 5 -4.91 17.99 1.96
N SER A 6 -4.17 19.07 2.17
CA SER A 6 -3.51 19.73 1.05
C SER A 6 -2.38 18.81 0.60
N ASN A 7 -2.64 17.99 -0.41
CA ASN A 7 -1.60 17.28 -1.14
C ASN A 7 -0.79 18.33 -1.91
N SER A 8 0.16 18.98 -1.23
CA SER A 8 1.13 19.84 -1.88
C SER A 8 2.23 18.94 -2.44
N ASP A 9 2.19 18.71 -3.75
CA ASP A 9 3.28 18.04 -4.46
C ASP A 9 4.59 18.76 -4.12
N THR A 10 5.57 18.02 -3.62
CA THR A 10 6.83 18.61 -3.13
C THR A 10 7.96 18.25 -4.08
N VAL A 11 8.61 19.27 -4.64
CA VAL A 11 9.76 19.12 -5.52
C VAL A 11 11.05 19.19 -4.70
N GLU A 12 11.83 18.11 -4.72
CA GLU A 12 13.16 18.02 -4.11
C GLU A 12 14.20 17.83 -5.22
N THR A 13 15.13 18.78 -5.35
CA THR A 13 16.26 18.69 -6.28
C THR A 13 17.56 18.52 -5.50
N SER A 14 18.31 17.46 -5.77
CA SER A 14 19.63 17.22 -5.19
C SER A 14 20.63 16.80 -6.25
N ASN A 15 21.69 17.58 -6.41
CA ASN A 15 22.90 17.46 -7.26
C ASN A 15 22.80 16.82 -8.67
N ASP A 16 22.08 15.72 -8.89
CA ASP A 16 21.88 15.07 -10.19
C ASP A 16 20.49 14.40 -10.34
N LYS A 17 19.56 14.67 -9.41
CA LYS A 17 18.23 14.04 -9.36
C LYS A 17 17.14 15.03 -8.94
N THR A 18 16.09 15.10 -9.72
CA THR A 18 14.82 15.75 -9.39
C THR A 18 13.83 14.69 -8.93
N THR A 19 13.19 14.91 -7.79
CA THR A 19 12.13 14.04 -7.25
C THR A 19 10.89 14.87 -6.96
N ILE A 20 9.73 14.41 -7.42
CA ILE A 20 8.43 15.00 -7.08
C ILE A 20 7.67 13.99 -6.23
N ARG A 21 7.38 14.34 -4.99
CA ARG A 21 6.51 13.53 -4.12
C ARG A 21 5.07 13.90 -4.41
N VAL A 22 4.25 12.88 -4.64
CA VAL A 22 2.87 13.03 -5.14
C VAL A 22 1.88 12.41 -4.16
N ASP A 23 2.15 11.20 -3.67
CA ASP A 23 1.32 10.48 -2.69
C ASP A 23 -0.19 10.45 -3.05
N ARG A 24 -0.51 10.16 -4.32
CA ARG A 24 -1.89 10.20 -4.86
C ARG A 24 -2.38 8.83 -5.32
N LEU A 25 -3.69 8.62 -5.17
CA LEU A 25 -4.39 7.47 -5.72
C LEU A 25 -4.44 7.58 -7.26
N LEU A 26 -3.83 6.62 -7.94
CA LEU A 26 -3.75 6.56 -9.39
C LEU A 26 -4.91 5.75 -9.99
N ALA A 27 -5.07 4.52 -9.50
CA ALA A 27 -5.92 3.52 -10.15
C ALA A 27 -6.44 2.45 -9.18
N ARG A 28 -7.34 1.60 -9.66
CA ARG A 28 -7.83 0.38 -9.00
C ARG A 28 -7.74 -0.80 -9.97
N ASP A 29 -7.33 -1.94 -9.45
CA ASP A 29 -7.45 -3.25 -10.10
C ASP A 29 -8.03 -4.27 -9.11
N GLY A 30 -9.24 -4.76 -9.38
CA GLY A 30 -10.00 -5.57 -8.44
C GLY A 30 -10.16 -4.87 -7.09
N ARG A 31 -9.63 -5.47 -6.03
CA ARG A 31 -9.66 -4.94 -4.66
C ARG A 31 -8.43 -4.08 -4.29
N GLN A 32 -7.50 -3.91 -5.23
CA GLN A 32 -6.23 -3.24 -5.01
C GLN A 32 -6.31 -1.77 -5.44
N PHE A 33 -5.82 -0.88 -4.60
CA PHE A 33 -5.73 0.55 -4.84
C PHE A 33 -4.27 0.93 -5.05
N VAL A 34 -3.96 1.47 -6.23
CA VAL A 34 -2.60 1.81 -6.64
C VAL A 34 -2.36 3.28 -6.40
N PHE A 35 -1.35 3.57 -5.58
CA PHE A 35 -0.87 4.91 -5.27
C PHE A 35 0.46 5.17 -5.95
N VAL A 36 0.70 6.43 -6.28
CA VAL A 36 1.98 6.92 -6.77
C VAL A 36 2.60 7.73 -5.65
N ASP A 37 3.72 7.25 -5.15
CA ASP A 37 4.44 7.91 -4.05
C ASP A 37 5.26 9.08 -4.60
N LYS A 38 6.02 8.84 -5.68
CA LYS A 38 6.89 9.85 -6.28
C LYS A 38 7.25 9.53 -7.74
N LEU A 39 7.58 10.58 -8.46
CA LEU A 39 8.28 10.53 -9.73
C LEU A 39 9.70 11.04 -9.53
N PHE A 40 10.65 10.52 -10.30
CA PHE A 40 12.03 10.94 -10.20
C PHE A 40 12.76 10.86 -11.54
N HIS A 41 13.73 11.75 -11.73
CA HIS A 41 14.56 11.80 -12.92
C HIS A 41 15.97 12.24 -12.53
N GLY A 42 16.98 11.50 -12.96
CA GLY A 42 18.39 11.83 -12.83
C GLY A 42 19.19 11.17 -13.94
N GLU A 43 20.46 11.56 -14.11
CA GLU A 43 21.28 11.22 -15.29
C GLU A 43 21.33 9.71 -15.64
N GLN A 44 21.20 8.84 -14.64
CA GLN A 44 21.28 7.38 -14.81
C GLN A 44 19.98 6.65 -14.46
N ILE A 45 19.00 7.35 -13.87
CA ILE A 45 17.80 6.71 -13.34
C ILE A 45 16.60 7.67 -13.36
N HIS A 46 15.54 7.26 -14.04
CA HIS A 46 14.25 7.96 -14.12
C HIS A 46 13.11 6.97 -13.92
N GLY A 47 11.96 7.41 -13.40
CA GLY A 47 10.74 6.60 -13.34
C GLY A 47 9.82 7.05 -12.21
N ALA A 48 8.90 6.17 -11.82
CA ALA A 48 8.00 6.39 -10.70
C ALA A 48 8.09 5.26 -9.68
N THR A 49 7.78 5.57 -8.43
CA THR A 49 7.48 4.55 -7.43
C THR A 49 6.07 4.68 -6.92
N GLY A 50 5.46 3.54 -6.67
CA GLY A 50 4.12 3.45 -6.14
C GLY A 50 3.99 2.37 -5.08
N SER A 51 2.82 2.38 -4.46
CA SER A 51 2.41 1.47 -3.40
C SER A 51 1.01 0.96 -3.69
N THR A 52 0.78 -0.33 -3.43
CA THR A 52 -0.51 -1.00 -3.65
C THR A 52 -1.12 -1.33 -2.31
N MET A 53 -2.33 -0.82 -2.08
CA MET A 53 -3.07 -0.94 -0.84
C MET A 53 -4.29 -1.84 -1.05
N VAL A 54 -4.67 -2.59 -0.01
CA VAL A 54 -5.93 -3.34 0.04
C VAL A 54 -6.67 -3.09 1.34
N PRO A 55 -8.01 -2.99 1.32
CA PRO A 55 -8.80 -2.99 2.54
C PRO A 55 -8.81 -4.39 3.15
N ILE A 56 -8.58 -4.46 4.46
CA ILE A 56 -8.70 -5.67 5.26
C ILE A 56 -10.05 -5.63 5.96
N THR A 57 -10.90 -6.62 5.69
CA THR A 57 -12.20 -6.75 6.38
C THR A 57 -12.06 -7.50 7.70
N ARG A 58 -13.08 -7.42 8.54
CA ARG A 58 -13.14 -8.23 9.77
C ARG A 58 -13.12 -9.72 9.47
N GLU A 59 -13.82 -10.16 8.43
CA GLU A 59 -13.78 -11.56 7.97
C GLU A 59 -12.36 -12.01 7.59
N GLU A 60 -11.62 -11.19 6.87
CA GLU A 60 -10.23 -11.50 6.51
C GLU A 60 -9.31 -11.52 7.73
N MET A 61 -9.52 -10.61 8.68
CA MET A 61 -8.80 -10.60 9.95
C MET A 61 -9.07 -11.87 10.77
N ASP A 62 -10.33 -12.26 10.91
CA ASP A 62 -10.74 -13.47 11.64
C ASP A 62 -10.17 -14.73 10.97
N ARG A 63 -10.14 -14.77 9.63
CA ARG A 63 -9.50 -15.85 8.86
C ARG A 63 -8.01 -15.95 9.16
N ARG A 64 -7.27 -14.83 9.11
CA ARG A 64 -5.82 -14.79 9.40
C ARG A 64 -5.52 -15.16 10.85
N GLU A 65 -6.34 -14.72 11.81
CA GLU A 65 -6.18 -15.14 13.21
C GLU A 65 -6.40 -16.65 13.36
N GLY A 66 -7.39 -17.21 12.68
CA GLY A 66 -7.61 -18.66 12.63
C GLY A 66 -6.38 -19.42 12.08
N GLU A 67 -5.79 -18.94 10.99
CA GLU A 67 -4.57 -19.51 10.41
C GLU A 67 -3.37 -19.41 11.36
N MET A 68 -3.20 -18.29 12.05
CA MET A 68 -2.14 -18.13 13.05
C MET A 68 -2.25 -19.12 14.19
N ARG A 69 -3.48 -19.44 14.61
CA ARG A 69 -3.78 -20.36 15.72
C ARG A 69 -3.69 -21.83 15.32
N ASP A 70 -3.89 -22.16 14.05
CA ASP A 70 -3.71 -23.52 13.55
C ASP A 70 -2.23 -23.84 13.35
N ARG A 71 -1.66 -24.70 14.21
CA ARG A 71 -0.24 -25.06 14.14
C ARG A 71 0.18 -25.63 12.78
N GLU A 72 -0.68 -26.36 12.09
CA GLU A 72 -0.32 -26.99 10.81
C GLU A 72 -0.17 -25.95 9.69
N TRP A 73 -0.96 -24.88 9.76
CA TRP A 73 -1.06 -23.86 8.71
C TRP A 73 -0.41 -22.53 9.08
N SER A 74 -0.07 -22.35 10.35
CA SER A 74 0.46 -21.09 10.86
C SER A 74 1.84 -20.78 10.27
N PRO A 75 2.04 -19.56 9.74
CA PRO A 75 3.36 -19.13 9.27
C PRO A 75 4.37 -19.05 10.42
N LEU A 76 3.94 -19.05 11.68
CA LEU A 76 4.80 -18.97 12.87
C LEU A 76 5.17 -20.34 13.45
N ALA A 77 4.65 -21.44 12.89
CA ALA A 77 4.89 -22.80 13.41
C ALA A 77 6.39 -23.12 13.52
N HIS A 78 7.16 -22.79 12.47
CA HIS A 78 8.60 -23.00 12.44
C HIS A 78 9.34 -22.19 13.53
N ILE A 79 8.92 -20.95 13.80
CA ILE A 79 9.52 -20.10 14.85
C ILE A 79 9.32 -20.74 16.22
N TYR A 80 8.12 -21.26 16.49
CA TYR A 80 7.85 -21.98 17.73
C TYR A 80 8.69 -23.25 17.84
N GLU A 81 8.80 -24.03 16.77
CA GLU A 81 9.57 -25.29 16.75
C GLU A 81 11.07 -25.10 16.91
N GLU A 82 11.60 -23.99 16.40
CA GLU A 82 13.00 -23.58 16.56
C GLU A 82 13.26 -22.88 17.91
N SER A 83 12.21 -22.50 18.64
CA SER A 83 12.34 -21.88 19.95
C SER A 83 12.55 -22.92 21.05
N ASP A 84 13.38 -22.59 22.06
CA ASP A 84 13.49 -23.37 23.31
C ASP A 84 12.29 -23.13 24.25
N SER A 85 11.10 -22.91 23.70
CA SER A 85 9.89 -22.65 24.48
C SER A 85 9.43 -23.90 25.22
N ASN A 86 9.19 -23.76 26.53
CA ASN A 86 8.56 -24.82 27.35
C ASN A 86 7.02 -24.73 27.37
N GLN A 87 6.44 -23.78 26.62
CA GLN A 87 4.99 -23.58 26.56
C GLN A 87 4.36 -24.50 25.52
N SER A 88 3.07 -24.84 25.68
CA SER A 88 2.29 -25.43 24.58
C SER A 88 2.10 -24.41 23.45
N TRP A 89 1.84 -24.90 22.23
CA TRP A 89 1.54 -24.05 21.08
C TRP A 89 0.44 -23.02 21.39
N ASP A 90 -0.71 -23.46 21.92
CA ASP A 90 -1.85 -22.59 22.23
C ASP A 90 -1.45 -21.44 23.18
N ALA A 91 -0.69 -21.75 24.23
CA ALA A 91 -0.25 -20.74 25.19
C ALA A 91 0.75 -19.77 24.56
N TRP A 92 1.65 -20.28 23.71
CA TRP A 92 2.65 -19.47 23.02
C TRP A 92 2.02 -18.53 21.99
N ILE A 93 1.11 -19.03 21.15
CA ILE A 93 0.45 -18.21 20.13
C ILE A 93 -0.50 -17.18 20.76
N ASP A 94 -1.20 -17.55 21.84
CA ASP A 94 -2.01 -16.59 22.62
C ASP A 94 -1.16 -15.45 23.18
N GLU A 95 0.02 -15.77 23.71
CA GLU A 95 0.95 -14.76 24.21
C GLU A 95 1.50 -13.89 23.08
N THR A 96 1.93 -14.48 21.96
CA THR A 96 2.43 -13.74 20.80
C THR A 96 1.36 -12.82 20.21
N LEU A 97 0.13 -13.32 19.98
CA LEU A 97 -1.00 -12.51 19.52
C LEU A 97 -1.34 -11.40 20.52
N ARG A 98 -1.23 -11.63 21.83
CA ARG A 98 -1.46 -10.60 22.84
C ARG A 98 -0.39 -9.51 22.84
N ILE A 99 0.88 -9.86 22.56
CA ILE A 99 2.01 -8.93 22.58
C ILE A 99 2.08 -8.12 21.29
N GLU A 100 2.07 -8.81 20.14
CA GLU A 100 2.21 -8.19 18.81
C GLU A 100 0.87 -7.65 18.30
N GLY A 101 -0.24 -8.19 18.78
CA GLY A 101 -1.58 -7.75 18.43
C GLY A 101 -1.88 -7.89 16.95
N GLU A 102 -2.62 -6.91 16.45
CA GLU A 102 -3.04 -6.81 15.05
C GLU A 102 -1.86 -6.71 14.06
N ARG A 103 -0.66 -6.29 14.51
CA ARG A 103 0.53 -6.18 13.66
C ARG A 103 1.07 -7.52 13.20
N LEU A 104 0.69 -8.60 13.89
CA LEU A 104 1.00 -9.95 13.45
C LEU A 104 0.12 -10.37 12.27
N LEU A 105 -1.07 -9.79 12.17
CA LEU A 105 -2.10 -10.17 11.18
C LEU A 105 -2.01 -9.33 9.91
N TYR A 106 -1.58 -8.08 10.01
CA TYR A 106 -1.38 -7.17 8.88
C TYR A 106 -0.37 -6.08 9.24
N ASP A 107 0.19 -5.42 8.21
CA ASP A 107 1.06 -4.25 8.41
C ASP A 107 0.25 -2.93 8.32
N PRO A 108 -0.03 -2.24 9.44
CA PRO A 108 -0.76 -0.97 9.43
C PRO A 108 0.12 0.25 9.12
N SER A 109 1.38 0.07 8.75
CA SER A 109 2.36 1.18 8.60
C SER A 109 1.92 2.28 7.64
N TYR A 110 0.99 1.99 6.73
CA TYR A 110 0.48 2.93 5.73
C TYR A 110 -0.96 3.39 5.98
N GLU A 111 -1.61 2.92 7.05
CA GLU A 111 -3.00 3.28 7.41
C GLU A 111 -3.15 4.80 7.54
N GLY A 112 -2.24 5.46 8.27
CA GLY A 112 -2.32 6.91 8.50
C GLY A 112 -2.12 7.76 7.24
N LYS A 113 -1.56 7.17 6.17
CA LYS A 113 -1.27 7.88 4.92
C LYS A 113 -2.34 7.64 3.86
N TYR A 114 -2.78 6.39 3.69
CA TYR A 114 -3.68 5.97 2.61
C TYR A 114 -5.01 5.41 3.09
N GLY A 115 -5.17 5.16 4.39
CA GLY A 115 -6.30 4.43 4.95
C GLY A 115 -7.66 5.07 4.66
N GLU A 116 -7.78 6.38 4.88
CA GLU A 116 -9.04 7.12 4.68
C GLU A 116 -9.54 7.01 3.23
N ILE A 117 -8.70 7.37 2.26
CA ILE A 117 -9.07 7.33 0.84
C ILE A 117 -9.34 5.90 0.35
N VAL A 118 -8.60 4.89 0.84
CA VAL A 118 -8.89 3.49 0.50
C VAL A 118 -10.24 3.05 1.05
N ARG A 119 -10.57 3.39 2.30
CA ARG A 119 -11.86 3.05 2.92
C ARG A 119 -13.02 3.70 2.17
N GLU A 120 -12.92 5.00 1.87
CA GLU A 120 -13.94 5.73 1.11
C GLU A 120 -14.18 5.09 -0.26
N LYS A 121 -13.10 4.77 -0.98
CA LYS A 121 -13.19 4.18 -2.32
C LYS A 121 -13.68 2.74 -2.30
N ALA A 122 -13.23 1.94 -1.35
CA ALA A 122 -13.70 0.57 -1.16
C ALA A 122 -15.20 0.52 -0.88
N ALA A 123 -15.70 1.41 -0.01
CA ALA A 123 -17.13 1.50 0.27
C ALA A 123 -17.96 1.96 -0.93
N ALA A 124 -17.47 2.96 -1.68
CA ALA A 124 -18.19 3.52 -2.81
C ALA A 124 -18.21 2.61 -4.05
N GLU A 125 -17.15 1.82 -4.28
CA GLU A 125 -16.92 1.16 -5.57
C GLU A 125 -16.88 -0.37 -5.49
N LEU A 126 -16.61 -0.93 -4.32
CA LEU A 126 -16.49 -2.38 -4.12
C LEU A 126 -17.56 -2.95 -3.17
N ASP A 127 -18.55 -2.13 -2.80
CA ASP A 127 -19.68 -2.49 -1.93
C ASP A 127 -19.25 -3.06 -0.56
N TYR A 128 -18.11 -2.56 -0.05
CA TYR A 128 -17.72 -2.83 1.32
C TYR A 128 -18.54 -1.99 2.28
N ASP A 129 -18.99 -2.61 3.36
CA ASP A 129 -19.42 -1.87 4.55
C ASP A 129 -18.18 -1.18 5.17
N PRO A 130 -18.15 0.18 5.27
CA PRO A 130 -17.04 0.89 5.90
C PRO A 130 -16.74 0.40 7.32
N ASP A 131 -17.76 0.00 8.07
CA ASP A 131 -17.62 -0.48 9.45
C ASP A 131 -17.00 -1.89 9.51
N ASN A 132 -17.02 -2.61 8.39
CA ASN A 132 -16.40 -3.92 8.24
C ASN A 132 -14.92 -3.84 7.84
N ILE A 133 -14.43 -2.70 7.34
CA ILE A 133 -13.00 -2.51 7.05
C ILE A 133 -12.28 -2.24 8.37
N VAL A 134 -11.34 -3.10 8.75
CA VAL A 134 -10.61 -2.97 10.03
C VAL A 134 -9.26 -2.29 9.83
N ALA A 135 -8.60 -2.52 8.71
CA ALA A 135 -7.31 -1.94 8.36
C ALA A 135 -7.13 -1.79 6.85
N VAL A 136 -6.07 -1.10 6.46
CA VAL A 136 -5.56 -0.98 5.10
C VAL A 136 -4.11 -1.41 5.10
N GLU A 137 -3.82 -2.42 4.28
CA GLU A 137 -2.51 -3.07 4.23
C GLU A 137 -1.81 -2.72 2.92
N CYS A 138 -0.51 -2.42 3.00
CA CYS A 138 0.36 -2.34 1.83
C CYS A 138 0.81 -3.74 1.44
N ILE A 139 0.40 -4.21 0.26
CA ILE A 139 0.75 -5.56 -0.24
C ILE A 139 1.90 -5.55 -1.26
N GLY A 140 2.38 -4.36 -1.63
CA GLY A 140 3.47 -4.23 -2.56
C GLY A 140 3.80 -2.77 -2.83
N GLY A 141 5.07 -2.50 -3.07
CA GLY A 141 5.54 -1.21 -3.53
C GLY A 141 6.81 -1.36 -4.35
N GLY A 142 7.21 -0.31 -5.05
CA GLY A 142 8.40 -0.35 -5.89
C GLY A 142 8.26 0.49 -7.15
N ARG A 143 9.03 0.13 -8.19
CA ARG A 143 9.01 0.82 -9.48
C ARG A 143 7.74 0.49 -10.25
N MET A 144 7.16 1.48 -10.90
CA MET A 144 5.90 1.32 -11.63
C MET A 144 6.07 0.90 -13.10
N PHE A 145 7.30 0.70 -13.59
CA PHE A 145 7.57 0.34 -14.99
C PHE A 145 6.66 -0.76 -15.59
N ASN A 146 6.37 -1.83 -14.84
CA ASN A 146 5.47 -2.89 -15.31
C ASN A 146 3.99 -2.52 -15.16
N ASP A 147 3.68 -1.71 -14.15
CA ASP A 147 2.34 -1.25 -13.82
C ASP A 147 1.81 -0.23 -14.84
N VAL A 148 2.68 0.47 -15.58
CA VAL A 148 2.23 1.45 -16.58
C VAL A 148 1.55 0.82 -17.80
N ASN A 149 1.82 -0.45 -18.07
CA ASN A 149 1.20 -1.23 -19.15
C ASN A 149 0.11 -2.18 -18.65
N ARG A 150 -0.18 -2.16 -17.35
CA ARG A 150 -1.24 -2.97 -16.74
C ARG A 150 -2.61 -2.39 -17.12
N GLU A 151 -3.56 -3.27 -17.41
CA GLU A 151 -4.96 -2.86 -17.53
C GLU A 151 -5.55 -2.67 -16.13
N TYR A 152 -6.16 -1.51 -15.89
CA TYR A 152 -6.82 -1.17 -14.63
C TYR A 152 -8.33 -1.17 -14.81
N ASP A 153 -9.05 -1.69 -13.82
CA ASP A 153 -10.51 -1.57 -13.77
C ASP A 153 -10.96 -0.10 -13.70
N ARG A 154 -10.15 0.76 -13.05
CA ARG A 154 -10.44 2.20 -12.89
C ARG A 154 -9.17 3.02 -12.84
N ILE A 155 -9.12 4.11 -13.60
CA ILE A 155 -8.09 5.16 -13.47
C ILE A 155 -8.76 6.39 -12.85
N TYR A 156 -8.24 6.85 -11.71
CA TYR A 156 -8.73 8.04 -11.01
C TYR A 156 -8.02 9.30 -11.46
N ASP A 157 -6.77 9.15 -11.92
CA ASP A 157 -5.89 10.26 -12.22
C ASP A 157 -5.19 10.07 -13.58
N PRO A 158 -5.90 10.35 -14.69
CA PRO A 158 -5.34 10.14 -16.03
C PRO A 158 -4.13 11.03 -16.32
N VAL A 159 -4.07 12.23 -15.72
CA VAL A 159 -2.95 13.16 -15.89
C VAL A 159 -1.70 12.60 -15.21
N LEU A 160 -1.83 12.10 -13.98
CA LEU A 160 -0.73 11.45 -13.29
C LEU A 160 -0.29 10.16 -14.00
N MET A 161 -1.22 9.39 -14.57
CA MET A 161 -0.88 8.21 -15.38
C MET A 161 0.02 8.57 -16.56
N ALA A 162 -0.33 9.64 -17.29
CA ALA A 162 0.51 10.13 -18.38
C ALA A 162 1.89 10.58 -17.89
N ALA A 163 1.96 11.32 -16.78
CA ALA A 163 3.24 11.74 -16.20
C ALA A 163 4.14 10.57 -15.79
N ILE A 164 3.57 9.45 -15.31
CA ILE A 164 4.32 8.22 -15.01
C ILE A 164 4.86 7.59 -16.29
N GLN A 165 4.05 7.51 -17.35
CA GLN A 165 4.48 7.00 -18.66
C GLN A 165 5.67 7.78 -19.19
N ASP A 166 5.59 9.10 -19.13
CA ASP A 166 6.65 10.00 -19.56
C ASP A 166 7.92 9.81 -18.70
N ALA A 167 7.76 9.76 -17.37
CA ALA A 167 8.87 9.57 -16.44
C ALA A 167 9.57 8.21 -16.58
N GLU A 168 8.85 7.13 -16.89
CA GLU A 168 9.41 5.79 -17.14
C GLU A 168 10.00 5.64 -18.56
N SER A 169 9.71 6.57 -19.46
CA SER A 169 10.21 6.60 -20.84
C SER A 169 11.40 7.54 -21.06
N ASP A 170 11.92 8.15 -20.00
CA ASP A 170 12.96 9.20 -20.04
C ASP A 170 12.55 10.48 -20.79
N ASP A 171 11.25 10.74 -20.95
CA ASP A 171 10.79 11.96 -21.62
C ASP A 171 10.85 13.14 -20.63
N PRO A 172 11.69 14.17 -20.86
CA PRO A 172 11.86 15.30 -19.93
C PRO A 172 10.60 16.14 -19.71
N ASP A 173 9.56 15.98 -20.54
CA ASP A 173 8.32 16.75 -20.42
C ASP A 173 7.39 16.27 -19.28
N TRP A 174 7.74 15.17 -18.59
CA TRP A 174 6.95 14.63 -17.46
C TRP A 174 6.68 15.66 -16.34
N ILE A 175 7.57 16.64 -16.15
CA ILE A 175 7.44 17.67 -15.13
C ILE A 175 6.34 18.68 -15.41
N ARG A 176 5.96 18.88 -16.69
CA ARG A 176 4.94 19.86 -17.09
C ARG A 176 3.56 19.57 -16.51
N ALA A 177 3.29 18.32 -16.16
CA ALA A 177 2.07 17.91 -15.48
C ALA A 177 1.89 18.54 -14.08
N PHE A 178 2.98 19.07 -13.50
CA PHE A 178 3.02 19.62 -12.13
C PHE A 178 3.27 21.14 -12.08
N GLU A 179 3.32 21.83 -13.23
CA GLU A 179 3.61 23.27 -13.33
C GLU A 179 2.36 24.17 -13.37
N ASN A 180 1.15 23.64 -13.18
CA ASN A 180 -0.12 24.39 -13.18
C ASN A 180 -0.90 24.29 -11.87
#